data_AF-A0A1F8PTD1-F1
#
_entry.id   AF-A0A1F8PTD1-F1
#
_cell.length_a   1.000
_cell.length_b   1.000
_cell.length_c   1.000
_cell.angle_alpha   90.00
_cell.angle_beta   90.00
_cell.angle_gamma   90.00
#
_symmetry.space_group_name_H-M   'P 1'
#
loop_
_entity.id
_entity.type
_entity.pdbx_description
1 polymer ?
#
loop_
_entity_poly.entity_id
_entity_poly.type
_entity_poly.pdbx_seq_one_letter_code
_entity_poly.pdbx_strand_id
1 'polypeptide(L)'
;MNIPIKSLEELSKKYGYDHIICYATKGKMQYVATYGRTIEECDQAAQFGDIMKDALGWPESLHAAPSRVRALQKRVKELELLLEGRVNHG
;
A
#
# COMPACT_ATOMS: atom_id res chain seq x y z
N MET A 1 16.12 -0.39 -6.67
CA MET A 1 16.06 -1.79 -6.22
C MET A 1 15.16 -1.81 -5.01
N ASN A 2 13.93 -2.29 -5.16
CA ASN A 2 12.92 -2.26 -4.10
C ASN A 2 13.20 -3.34 -3.05
N ILE A 3 12.76 -3.09 -1.82
CA ILE A 3 12.68 -4.12 -0.78
C ILE A 3 11.58 -5.11 -1.22
N PRO A 4 11.90 -6.39 -1.47
CA PRO A 4 10.90 -7.37 -1.91
C PRO A 4 9.88 -7.62 -0.79
N ILE A 5 8.59 -7.56 -1.11
CA ILE A 5 7.52 -7.85 -0.15
C ILE A 5 7.64 -9.27 0.41
N LYS A 6 8.08 -10.24 -0.41
CA LYS A 6 8.35 -11.63 0.03
C LYS A 6 9.34 -11.71 1.20
N SER A 7 10.38 -10.85 1.20
CA SER A 7 11.34 -10.83 2.30
C SER A 7 10.72 -10.32 3.60
N LEU A 8 9.78 -9.36 3.51
CA LEU A 8 9.03 -8.88 4.67
C LEU A 8 8.03 -9.94 5.16
N GLU A 9 7.37 -10.64 4.23
CA GLU A 9 6.48 -11.76 4.55
C GLU A 9 7.22 -12.88 5.29
N GLU A 10 8.40 -13.29 4.81
CA GLU A 10 9.25 -14.28 5.47
C GLU A 10 9.65 -13.83 6.88
N LEU A 11 9.99 -12.55 7.04
CA LEU A 11 10.37 -11.97 8.33
C LEU A 11 9.18 -11.95 9.30
N SER A 12 7.98 -11.61 8.81
CA SER A 12 6.74 -11.68 9.57
C SER A 12 6.45 -13.11 10.02
N LYS A 13 6.56 -14.09 9.11
CA LYS A 13 6.32 -15.51 9.43
C LYS A 13 7.35 -16.07 10.41
N LYS A 14 8.63 -15.71 10.23
CA LYS A 14 9.74 -16.21 11.04
C LYS A 14 9.69 -15.73 12.49
N TYR A 15 9.30 -14.48 12.71
CA TYR A 15 9.34 -13.85 14.04
C TYR A 15 7.95 -13.61 14.64
N GLY A 16 6.89 -13.92 13.91
CA GLY A 16 5.52 -13.77 14.40
C GLY A 16 4.97 -12.35 14.36
N TYR A 17 5.62 -11.39 13.68
CA TYR A 17 5.16 -10.00 13.62
C TYR A 17 3.89 -9.83 12.78
N ASP A 18 2.95 -9.03 13.28
CA ASP A 18 1.66 -8.78 12.62
C ASP A 18 1.81 -7.81 11.44
N HIS A 19 2.57 -6.73 11.64
CA HIS A 19 2.93 -5.80 10.58
C HIS A 19 4.41 -5.43 10.65
N ILE A 20 4.99 -5.10 9.50
CA ILE A 20 6.40 -4.73 9.36
C ILE A 20 6.50 -3.45 8.54
N ILE A 21 7.22 -2.47 9.07
CA ILE A 21 7.65 -1.28 8.35
C ILE A 21 9.18 -1.36 8.22
N CYS A 22 9.67 -1.39 6.99
CA CYS A 22 11.08 -1.46 6.69
C CYS A 22 11.52 -0.16 6.00
N TYR A 23 12.41 0.56 6.68
CA TYR A 23 13.14 1.68 6.12
C TYR A 23 14.56 1.26 5.81
N ALA A 24 15.03 1.53 4.59
CA ALA A 24 16.39 1.25 4.18
C ALA A 24 16.95 2.39 3.35
N THR A 25 18.27 2.61 3.45
CA THR A 25 19.00 3.58 2.64
C THR A 25 20.06 2.87 1.82
N LYS A 26 20.19 3.21 0.54
CA LYS A 26 21.29 2.76 -0.32
C LYS A 26 21.94 3.97 -0.98
N GLY A 27 23.03 4.44 -0.39
CA GLY A 27 23.67 5.71 -0.78
C GLY A 27 22.74 6.89 -0.50
N LYS A 28 22.43 7.68 -1.55
CA LYS A 28 21.49 8.81 -1.46
C LYS A 28 20.01 8.41 -1.62
N MET A 29 19.73 7.16 -1.95
CA MET A 29 18.36 6.68 -2.15
C MET A 29 17.81 6.14 -0.84
N GLN A 30 16.57 6.49 -0.54
CA GLN A 30 15.84 6.01 0.61
C GLN A 30 14.65 5.15 0.14
N TYR A 31 14.31 4.12 0.91
CA TYR A 31 13.29 3.14 0.59
C TYR A 31 12.43 2.89 1.82
N VAL A 32 11.12 2.88 1.62
CA VAL A 32 10.13 2.48 2.62
C VAL A 32 9.30 1.36 2.02
N ALA A 33 9.18 0.24 2.73
CA ALA A 33 8.31 -0.86 2.37
C ALA A 33 7.52 -1.33 3.59
N THR A 34 6.23 -1.58 3.39
CA THR A 34 5.28 -1.93 4.45
C THR A 34 4.63 -3.25 4.13
N TYR A 35 4.44 -4.10 5.14
CA TYR A 35 3.79 -5.41 5.01
C TYR A 35 2.83 -5.63 6.18
N GLY A 36 1.66 -6.20 5.91
CA GLY A 36 0.70 -6.71 6.89
C GLY A 36 0.09 -8.02 6.38
N ARG A 37 -0.40 -8.87 7.27
CA ARG A 37 -1.01 -10.17 6.91
C ARG A 37 -2.50 -10.02 6.58
N THR A 38 -3.18 -9.09 7.25
CA THR A 38 -4.60 -8.75 7.01
C THR A 38 -4.74 -7.41 6.27
N ILE A 39 -5.94 -7.09 5.80
CA ILE A 39 -6.22 -5.80 5.14
C ILE A 39 -6.05 -4.67 6.15
N GLU A 40 -6.51 -4.88 7.37
CA GLU A 40 -6.42 -3.93 8.48
C GLU A 40 -4.95 -3.67 8.86
N GLU A 41 -4.13 -4.72 8.93
CA GLU A 41 -2.69 -4.59 9.18
C GLU A 41 -1.97 -3.91 8.01
N CYS A 42 -2.36 -4.20 6.77
CA CYS A 42 -1.81 -3.50 5.60
C CYS A 42 -2.11 -2.00 5.65
N ASP A 43 -3.31 -1.62 6.09
CA ASP A 43 -3.70 -0.22 6.23
C ASP A 43 -2.94 0.48 7.35
N GLN A 44 -2.80 -0.17 8.51
CA GLN A 44 -2.00 0.36 9.61
C GLN A 44 -0.52 0.51 9.20
N ALA A 45 0.05 -0.49 8.54
CA ALA A 45 1.42 -0.45 8.06
C ALA A 45 1.63 0.67 7.04
N ALA A 46 0.68 0.86 6.11
CA ALA A 46 0.72 1.94 5.13
C ALA A 46 0.66 3.33 5.79
N GLN A 47 -0.25 3.52 6.75
CA GLN A 47 -0.34 4.77 7.53
C GLN A 47 0.95 5.07 8.27
N PHE A 48 1.56 4.07 8.92
CA PHE A 48 2.87 4.22 9.55
C PHE A 48 3.97 4.55 8.55
N GLY A 49 3.93 3.94 7.37
CA GLY A 49 4.84 4.26 6.27
C GLY A 49 4.74 5.71 5.81
N ASP A 50 3.53 6.27 5.78
CA ASP A 50 3.29 7.66 5.37
C ASP A 50 3.73 8.65 6.48
N ILE A 51 3.45 8.37 7.75
CA ILE A 51 3.99 9.15 8.88
C ILE A 51 5.52 9.20 8.85
N MET A 52 6.17 8.07 8.50
CA MET A 52 7.62 8.00 8.38
C MET A 52 8.13 8.83 7.20
N LYS A 53 7.45 8.81 6.06
CA LYS A 53 7.78 9.65 4.89
C LYS A 53 7.66 11.14 5.21
N ASP A 54 6.60 11.53 5.91
CA ASP A 54 6.40 12.90 6.39
C ASP A 54 7.54 13.34 7.30
N ALA A 55 7.90 12.50 8.28
CA ALA A 55 9.01 12.77 9.19
C ALA A 55 10.37 12.87 8.48
N LEU A 56 10.54 12.16 7.35
CA LEU A 56 11.74 12.21 6.51
C LEU A 56 11.70 13.34 5.47
N GLY A 57 10.63 14.13 5.42
CA GLY A 57 10.47 15.26 4.48
C GLY A 57 10.21 14.83 3.04
N TRP A 58 9.65 13.64 2.81
CA TRP A 58 9.29 13.18 1.48
C TRP A 58 8.02 13.89 0.98
N PRO A 59 7.85 14.06 -0.33
CA PRO A 59 6.64 14.67 -0.88
C PRO A 59 5.42 13.76 -0.68
N GLU A 60 4.30 14.38 -0.31
CA GLU A 60 2.99 13.73 -0.06
C GLU A 60 2.49 12.89 -1.24
N SER A 61 2.93 13.22 -2.46
CA SER A 61 2.65 12.42 -3.66
C SER A 61 3.13 10.96 -3.59
N LEU A 62 4.02 10.65 -2.65
CA LEU A 62 4.52 9.29 -2.41
C LEU A 62 3.71 8.51 -1.37
N HIS A 63 2.62 9.10 -0.85
CA HIS A 63 1.74 8.45 0.11
C HIS A 63 0.95 7.32 -0.54
N ALA A 64 0.66 6.28 0.24
CA ALA A 64 -0.19 5.21 -0.24
C ALA A 64 -1.64 5.72 -0.33
N ALA A 65 -2.30 5.51 -1.46
CA ALA A 65 -3.74 5.79 -1.55
C ALA A 65 -4.47 4.98 -0.46
N PRO A 66 -5.30 5.61 0.39
CA PRO A 66 -6.03 4.91 1.45
C PRO A 66 -6.85 3.74 0.90
N SER A 67 -7.00 2.65 1.65
CA SER A 67 -7.82 1.49 1.26
C SER A 67 -9.23 1.88 0.83
N ARG A 68 -9.85 2.83 1.52
CA ARG A 68 -11.18 3.36 1.18
C ARG A 68 -11.20 3.99 -0.22
N VAL A 69 -10.15 4.71 -0.60
CA VAL A 69 -10.00 5.29 -1.95
C VAL A 69 -9.82 4.19 -2.98
N ARG A 70 -8.98 3.17 -2.70
CA ARG A 70 -8.81 2.00 -3.59
C ARG A 70 -10.11 1.22 -3.78
N ALA A 71 -10.87 1.00 -2.70
CA ALA A 71 -12.16 0.32 -2.74
C ALA A 71 -13.22 1.14 -3.50
N LEU A 72 -13.24 2.46 -3.33
CA LEU A 72 -14.09 3.37 -4.10
C LEU A 72 -13.74 3.33 -5.60
N GLN A 73 -12.45 3.42 -5.94
CA GLN A 73 -11.99 3.32 -7.34
C GLN A 73 -12.40 2.00 -7.99
N LYS A 74 -12.30 0.88 -7.26
CA LYS A 74 -12.78 -0.42 -7.74
C LYS A 74 -14.29 -0.41 -8.02
N ARG A 75 -15.10 0.11 -7.09
CA ARG A 75 -16.56 0.22 -7.25
C ARG A 75 -16.97 1.15 -8.40
N VAL A 76 -16.29 2.27 -8.57
CA VAL A 76 -16.52 3.19 -9.70
C VAL A 76 -16.30 2.46 -11.02
N LYS A 77 -15.17 1.75 -11.14
CA LYS A 77 -14.84 0.98 -12.34
C LYS A 77 -15.86 -0.14 -12.64
N GLU A 78 -16.33 -0.84 -11.61
CA GLU A 78 -17.38 -1.86 -11.76
C GLU A 78 -18.70 -1.24 -12.25
N LEU A 79 -19.08 -0.07 -11.75
CA LEU A 79 -20.28 0.65 -12.17
C LEU A 79 -20.17 1.21 -13.59
N GLU A 80 -19.00 1.72 -13.98
CA GLU A 80 -18.73 2.18 -15.36
C GLU A 80 -18.94 1.04 -16.37
N LEU A 81 -18.39 -0.14 -16.08
CA LEU A 81 -18.57 -1.32 -16.93
C LEU A 81 -20.03 -1.76 -17.05
N LEU A 82 -20.80 -1.69 -15.94
CA LEU A 82 -22.23 -1.99 -15.97
C LEU A 82 -23.03 -0.97 -16.79
N LEU A 83 -22.64 0.30 -16.74
CA LEU A 83 -23.29 1.37 -17.50
C LEU A 83 -22.99 1.21 -19.00
N GLU A 84 -21.73 0.96 -19.38
CA GLU A 84 -21.34 0.65 -20.76
C GLU A 84 -22.07 -0.58 -21.30
N GLY A 85 -22.20 -1.64 -20.49
CA GLY A 85 -22.95 -2.84 -20.86
C GLY A 85 -24.43 -2.56 -21.12
N ARG A 86 -25.06 -1.67 -20.34
CA ARG A 86 -26.46 -1.25 -20.52
C ARG A 86 -26.67 -0.36 -21.74
N VAL A 87 -25.74 0.55 -22.03
CA VAL A 87 -25.83 1.46 -23.19
C VAL A 87 -25.71 0.69 -24.51
N ASN A 88 -24.96 -0.42 -24.53
CA ASN A 88 -24.77 -1.24 -25.74
C ASN A 88 -25.94 -2.21 -26.06
N HIS A 89 -26.92 -2.37 -25.17
CA HIS A 89 -28.06 -3.29 -25.34
C HIS A 89 -29.43 -2.57 -25.28
N GLY A 90 -29.45 -1.23 -25.32
CA GLY A 90 -30.66 -0.40 -25.28
C GLY A 90 -30.99 0.25 -26.60
#